data_AF-A0A8T5QS35-F1
#
_entry.id   AF-A0A8T5QS35-F1
#
_cell.length_a   1.000
_cell.length_b   1.000
_cell.length_c   1.000
_cell.angle_alpha   90.00
_cell.angle_beta   90.00
_cell.angle_gamma   90.00
#
_symmetry.space_group_name_H-M   'P 1'
#
loop_
_entity.id
_entity.type
_entity.pdbx_description
1 polymer ?
#
loop_
_entity_poly.entity_id
_entity_poly.type
_entity_poly.pdbx_seq_one_letter_code
_entity_poly.pdbx_strand_id
1 'polypeptide(L)'
;MKKGFDKKNTVSTSSIQVPVEIFGTELSPAEALVKYLKDYEHLTYSEIGKLLNRDQRGIWGAYDRATKKQTSSFQVHPSELLIPIEIFQDRDYPILEKLVVYLKDNQKLSVKQICEMLDKSKSTIWTVYKRARRKGNEE
;
A
#
# COMPACT_ATOMS: atom_id res chain seq x y z
N MET A 1 6.21 38.54 16.76
CA MET A 1 7.04 38.07 15.62
C MET A 1 6.22 37.06 14.82
N LYS A 2 5.91 37.39 13.57
CA LYS A 2 5.11 36.57 12.66
C LYS A 2 6.01 35.51 11.99
N LYS A 3 5.64 34.24 12.10
CA LYS A 3 5.84 33.18 11.08
C LYS A 3 4.62 32.28 11.23
N GLY A 4 3.55 32.49 10.47
CA GLY A 4 3.51 32.13 9.06
C GLY A 4 3.14 30.65 9.00
N PHE A 5 1.89 30.33 9.32
CA PHE A 5 1.33 28.99 9.16
C PHE A 5 1.01 28.85 7.66
N ASP A 6 1.96 28.35 6.88
CA ASP A 6 1.76 28.12 5.45
C ASP A 6 0.78 26.96 5.24
N LYS A 7 -0.51 27.33 5.16
CA LYS A 7 -1.53 26.55 4.44
C LYS A 7 -1.12 26.51 2.97
N LYS A 8 -0.66 25.37 2.45
CA LYS A 8 -0.72 24.96 1.02
C LYS A 8 -0.09 23.58 0.79
N ASN A 9 -0.90 22.54 0.93
CA ASN A 9 -1.10 21.45 -0.04
C ASN A 9 -1.94 20.38 0.65
N THR A 10 -3.25 20.50 0.57
CA THR A 10 -4.12 19.33 0.69
C THR A 10 -3.88 18.51 -0.57
N VAL A 11 -2.97 17.55 -0.51
CA VAL A 11 -2.88 16.50 -1.52
C VAL A 11 -4.29 15.93 -1.63
N SER A 12 -4.94 16.11 -2.79
CA SER A 12 -6.23 15.51 -3.07
C SER A 12 -6.04 13.99 -2.97
N THR A 13 -6.46 13.41 -1.85
CA THR A 13 -6.28 12.00 -1.47
C THR A 13 -6.86 10.99 -2.46
N SER A 14 -7.57 11.46 -3.48
CA SER A 14 -8.38 10.69 -4.43
C SER A 14 -7.72 10.41 -5.79
N SER A 15 -6.44 10.80 -5.99
CA SER A 15 -5.78 10.70 -7.30
C SER A 15 -4.50 9.86 -7.32
N ILE A 16 -4.03 9.37 -6.17
CA ILE A 16 -2.80 8.58 -6.14
C ILE A 16 -3.10 7.15 -6.58
N GLN A 17 -2.36 6.71 -7.58
CA GLN A 17 -2.45 5.39 -8.18
C GLN A 17 -1.17 4.62 -7.87
N VAL A 18 -1.30 3.44 -7.28
CA VAL A 18 -0.19 2.64 -6.79
C VAL A 18 0.03 1.45 -7.72
N PRO A 19 1.21 1.30 -8.35
CA PRO A 19 1.55 0.12 -9.14
C PRO A 19 1.48 -1.17 -8.34
N VAL A 20 0.87 -2.23 -8.87
CA VAL A 20 0.77 -3.53 -8.15
C VAL A 20 2.14 -4.18 -7.89
N GLU A 21 3.09 -3.94 -8.78
CA GLU A 21 4.42 -4.54 -8.81
C GLU A 21 5.25 -4.14 -7.59
N ILE A 22 4.90 -3.03 -6.93
CA ILE A 22 5.60 -2.62 -5.70
C ILE A 22 5.47 -3.68 -4.60
N PHE A 23 4.38 -4.46 -4.64
CA PHE A 23 4.06 -5.49 -3.67
C PHE A 23 4.70 -6.85 -3.99
N GLY A 24 5.32 -6.99 -5.16
CA GLY A 24 6.07 -8.16 -5.63
C GLY A 24 7.53 -8.19 -5.16
N THR A 25 7.81 -7.63 -3.99
CA THR A 25 9.16 -7.52 -3.42
C THR A 25 9.28 -8.32 -2.12
N GLU A 26 10.50 -8.39 -1.58
CA GLU A 26 10.76 -8.95 -0.24
C GLU A 26 10.17 -8.10 0.91
N LEU A 27 9.76 -6.86 0.61
CA LEU A 27 9.13 -5.99 1.57
C LEU A 27 7.73 -6.50 1.93
N SER A 28 7.34 -6.32 3.19
CA SER A 28 5.92 -6.51 3.52
C SER A 28 5.08 -5.48 2.76
N PRO A 29 3.78 -5.75 2.48
CA PRO A 29 2.96 -4.81 1.72
C PRO A 29 2.84 -3.42 2.35
N ALA A 30 2.91 -3.32 3.68
CA ALA A 30 2.96 -2.03 4.37
C ALA A 30 4.28 -1.29 4.15
N GLU A 31 5.40 -2.01 4.20
CA GLU A 31 6.74 -1.46 3.94
C GLU A 31 6.87 -1.00 2.48
N ALA A 32 6.43 -1.82 1.52
CA ALA A 32 6.41 -1.50 0.10
C ALA A 32 5.59 -0.24 -0.19
N LEU A 33 4.34 -0.18 0.29
CA LEU A 33 3.46 0.96 0.08
C LEU A 33 4.06 2.25 0.66
N VAL A 34 4.56 2.19 1.89
CA VAL A 34 5.15 3.37 2.53
C VAL A 34 6.44 3.82 1.82
N LYS A 35 7.29 2.88 1.39
CA LYS A 35 8.52 3.20 0.66
C LYS A 35 8.21 3.82 -0.71
N TYR A 36 7.23 3.30 -1.46
CA TYR A 36 6.76 3.92 -2.70
C TYR A 36 6.27 5.37 -2.48
N LEU A 37 5.38 5.58 -1.51
CA LEU A 37 4.84 6.90 -1.22
C LEU A 37 5.91 7.90 -0.75
N LYS A 38 6.99 7.39 -0.14
CA LYS A 38 8.09 8.21 0.35
C LYS A 38 9.13 8.51 -0.72
N ASP A 39 9.58 7.50 -1.45
CA ASP A 39 10.67 7.59 -2.42
C ASP A 39 10.20 8.13 -3.78
N TYR A 40 9.00 7.75 -4.23
CA TYR A 40 8.47 8.08 -5.56
C TYR A 40 7.47 9.24 -5.52
N GLU A 41 6.49 9.22 -4.61
CA GLU A 41 5.51 10.31 -4.47
C GLU A 41 6.02 11.47 -3.60
N HIS A 42 7.22 11.34 -3.02
CA HIS A 42 7.90 12.35 -2.21
C HIS A 42 7.10 12.89 -1.00
N LEU A 43 6.15 12.10 -0.47
CA LEU A 43 5.29 12.53 0.63
C LEU A 43 6.04 12.56 1.98
N THR A 44 5.61 13.43 2.87
CA THR A 44 6.05 13.44 4.28
C THR A 44 5.38 12.31 5.07
N TYR A 45 5.97 11.89 6.21
CA TYR A 45 5.35 10.88 7.06
C TYR A 45 3.97 11.29 7.59
N SER A 46 3.76 12.59 7.82
CA SER A 46 2.45 13.11 8.21
C SER A 46 1.43 13.03 7.08
N GLU A 47 1.83 13.31 5.84
CA GLU A 47 0.94 13.19 4.67
C GLU A 47 0.57 11.73 4.41
N ILE A 48 1.56 10.82 4.45
CA ILE A 48 1.31 9.38 4.32
C ILE A 48 0.40 8.89 5.44
N GLY A 49 0.61 9.36 6.68
CA GLY A 49 -0.24 9.04 7.81
C GLY A 49 -1.69 9.47 7.61
N LYS A 50 -1.91 10.69 7.11
CA LYS A 50 -3.26 11.16 6.75
C LYS A 50 -3.86 10.35 5.60
N LEU A 51 -3.07 10.06 4.57
CA LEU A 51 -3.47 9.35 3.36
C LEU A 51 -3.90 7.91 3.63
N LEU A 52 -3.20 7.22 4.55
CA LEU A 52 -3.50 5.84 4.93
C LEU A 52 -4.33 5.75 6.21
N ASN A 53 -4.77 6.89 6.76
CA ASN A 53 -5.38 7.00 8.08
C ASN A 53 -4.57 6.25 9.16
N ARG A 54 -3.23 6.34 9.17
CA ARG A 54 -2.33 5.65 10.10
C ARG A 54 -1.44 6.64 10.87
N ASP A 55 -1.01 6.24 12.06
CA ASP A 55 -0.10 7.07 12.85
C ASP A 55 1.27 7.20 12.17
N GLN A 56 1.81 8.42 12.14
CA GLN A 56 3.07 8.74 11.47
C GLN A 56 4.27 7.96 12.05
N ARG A 57 4.24 7.55 13.33
CA ARG A 57 5.31 6.72 13.94
C ARG A 57 5.30 5.33 13.33
N GLY A 58 4.10 4.80 13.04
CA GLY A 58 3.93 3.54 12.32
C GLY A 58 4.44 3.64 10.88
N ILE A 59 4.17 4.76 10.21
CA ILE A 59 4.71 5.03 8.87
C ILE A 59 6.24 5.08 8.90
N TRP A 60 6.82 5.85 9.81
CA TRP A 60 8.28 5.92 9.96
C TRP A 60 8.90 4.54 10.20
N GLY A 61 8.31 3.75 11.11
CA GLY A 61 8.81 2.41 11.40
C GLY A 61 8.72 1.44 10.20
N ALA A 62 7.66 1.55 9.39
CA ALA A 62 7.56 0.79 8.14
C ALA A 62 8.63 1.23 7.13
N TYR A 63 8.85 2.53 6.97
CA TYR A 63 9.89 3.06 6.10
C TYR A 63 11.30 2.63 6.54
N ASP A 64 11.63 2.75 7.83
CA ASP A 64 12.92 2.36 8.40
C ASP A 64 13.22 0.86 8.20
N ARG A 65 12.23 -0.02 8.37
CA ARG A 65 12.39 -1.45 8.04
C ARG A 65 12.54 -1.67 6.54
N ALA A 66 11.81 -0.93 5.72
CA ALA A 66 11.88 -1.03 4.27
C ALA A 66 13.28 -0.68 3.75
N THR A 67 13.87 0.43 4.23
CA THR A 67 15.20 0.87 3.81
C THR A 67 16.32 -0.05 4.30
N LYS A 68 16.12 -0.77 5.41
CA LYS A 68 17.06 -1.79 5.90
C LYS A 68 17.04 -3.06 5.06
N LYS A 69 15.87 -3.49 4.57
CA LYS A 69 15.72 -4.67 3.71
C LYS A 69 16.17 -4.34 2.28
N GLN A 70 15.62 -3.25 1.75
CA GLN A 70 15.89 -2.75 0.41
C GLN A 70 16.56 -1.38 0.49
N THR A 71 17.88 -1.38 0.47
CA THR A 71 18.73 -0.18 0.59
C THR A 71 18.75 0.68 -0.66
N SER A 72 18.47 0.10 -1.82
CA SER A 72 18.31 0.85 -3.07
C SER A 72 17.06 1.73 -3.05
N SER A 73 17.08 2.78 -3.88
CA SER A 73 15.87 3.56 -4.16
C SER A 73 14.81 2.66 -4.79
N PHE A 74 13.54 2.90 -4.43
CA PHE A 74 12.43 2.14 -4.99
C PHE A 74 12.33 2.44 -6.50
N GLN A 75 12.71 1.47 -7.34
CA GLN A 75 12.56 1.61 -8.78
C GLN A 75 11.19 1.10 -9.20
N VAL A 76 10.40 2.01 -9.76
CA VAL A 76 9.06 1.71 -10.27
C VAL A 76 9.19 1.49 -11.77
N HIS A 77 8.86 0.29 -12.22
CA HIS A 77 8.69 0.02 -13.64
C HIS A 77 7.28 0.39 -14.09
N PRO A 78 7.06 0.71 -15.38
CA PRO A 78 5.73 0.91 -15.91
C PRO A 78 4.86 -0.30 -15.59
N SER A 79 3.75 -0.03 -14.90
CA SER A 79 2.78 -1.03 -14.48
C SER A 79 1.56 -1.00 -15.37
N GLU A 80 1.08 -2.17 -15.76
CA GLU A 80 -0.21 -2.28 -16.44
C GLU A 80 -1.38 -2.18 -15.47
N LEU A 81 -1.14 -2.37 -14.16
CA LEU A 81 -2.18 -2.43 -13.15
C LEU A 81 -1.92 -1.46 -11.99
N LEU A 82 -2.72 -0.40 -12.01
CA LEU A 82 -2.72 0.62 -10.98
C LEU A 82 -3.84 0.41 -9.98
N ILE A 83 -3.52 0.61 -8.70
CA ILE A 83 -4.41 0.42 -7.57
C ILE A 83 -4.71 1.77 -6.93
N PRO A 84 -5.98 2.17 -6.80
CA PRO A 84 -6.35 3.39 -6.12
C PRO A 84 -5.92 3.33 -4.64
N ILE A 85 -5.23 4.37 -4.15
CA ILE A 85 -4.69 4.41 -2.79
C ILE A 85 -5.78 4.28 -1.71
N GLU A 86 -7.00 4.66 -2.04
CA GLU A 86 -8.14 4.77 -1.14
C GLU A 86 -8.51 3.40 -0.56
N ILE A 87 -8.20 2.29 -1.25
CA ILE A 87 -8.46 0.94 -0.72
C ILE A 87 -7.68 0.68 0.58
N PHE A 88 -6.56 1.39 0.80
CA PHE A 88 -5.68 1.23 1.95
C PHE A 88 -6.01 2.17 3.12
N GLN A 89 -7.03 3.01 3.00
CA GLN A 89 -7.41 4.00 4.04
C GLN A 89 -8.03 3.36 5.28
N ASP A 90 -8.89 2.36 5.10
CA ASP A 90 -9.47 1.70 6.25
C ASP A 90 -8.39 0.86 7.00
N ARG A 91 -8.39 0.95 8.33
CA ARG A 91 -7.35 0.36 9.19
C ARG A 91 -7.69 -1.02 9.70
N ASP A 92 -8.95 -1.43 9.63
CA ASP A 92 -9.46 -2.63 10.29
C ASP A 92 -8.93 -3.90 9.60
N TYR A 93 -8.46 -3.74 8.35
CA TYR A 93 -7.88 -4.79 7.55
C TYR A 93 -6.40 -4.54 7.20
N PRO A 94 -5.55 -5.57 7.24
CA PRO A 94 -4.20 -5.52 6.72
C PRO A 94 -4.15 -5.11 5.24
N ILE A 95 -3.08 -4.41 4.86
CA ILE A 95 -2.85 -3.96 3.47
C ILE A 95 -2.89 -5.12 2.46
N LEU A 96 -2.32 -6.28 2.82
CA LEU A 96 -2.35 -7.46 1.94
C LEU A 96 -3.76 -8.02 1.75
N GLU A 97 -4.60 -8.01 2.79
CA GLU A 97 -5.99 -8.47 2.71
C GLU A 97 -6.79 -7.59 1.75
N LYS A 98 -6.68 -6.27 1.90
CA LYS A 98 -7.30 -5.27 1.00
C LYS A 98 -6.83 -5.42 -0.44
N LEU A 99 -5.51 -5.53 -0.62
CA LEU A 99 -4.90 -5.71 -1.93
C LEU A 99 -5.44 -6.96 -2.63
N VAL A 100 -5.41 -8.12 -1.95
CA VAL A 100 -5.83 -9.39 -2.54
C VAL A 100 -7.33 -9.38 -2.87
N VAL A 101 -8.17 -8.82 -2.00
CA VAL A 101 -9.61 -8.66 -2.28
C VAL A 101 -9.82 -7.77 -3.50
N TYR A 102 -9.17 -6.60 -3.57
CA TYR A 102 -9.30 -5.71 -4.72
C TYR A 102 -8.87 -6.38 -6.04
N LEU A 103 -7.73 -7.08 -6.03
CA LEU A 103 -7.24 -7.78 -7.22
C LEU A 103 -8.18 -8.92 -7.65
N LYS A 104 -8.76 -9.65 -6.70
CA LYS A 104 -9.63 -10.80 -6.97
C LYS A 104 -11.05 -10.40 -7.37
N ASP A 105 -11.62 -9.41 -6.67
CA ASP A 105 -13.05 -9.07 -6.73
C ASP A 105 -13.30 -7.85 -7.63
N ASN A 106 -12.43 -6.84 -7.63
CA ASN A 106 -12.58 -5.65 -8.48
C ASN A 106 -11.89 -5.84 -9.83
N GLN A 107 -10.62 -6.30 -9.83
CA GLN A 107 -9.85 -6.51 -11.06
C GLN A 107 -10.08 -7.89 -11.71
N LYS A 108 -10.87 -8.75 -11.07
CA LYS A 108 -11.27 -10.09 -11.56
C LYS A 108 -10.10 -11.01 -11.92
N LEU A 109 -8.92 -10.79 -11.33
CA LEU A 109 -7.75 -11.61 -11.61
C LEU A 109 -7.90 -13.02 -11.03
N SER A 110 -7.24 -13.98 -11.68
CA SER A 110 -7.10 -15.33 -11.16
C SER A 110 -6.08 -15.36 -10.02
N VAL A 111 -6.21 -16.34 -9.11
CA VAL A 111 -5.23 -16.54 -8.03
C VAL A 111 -3.83 -16.73 -8.59
N LYS A 112 -3.70 -17.37 -9.75
CA LYS A 112 -2.40 -17.56 -10.42
C LYS A 112 -1.74 -16.22 -10.76
N GLN A 113 -2.49 -15.32 -11.43
CA GLN A 113 -1.98 -13.98 -11.78
C GLN A 113 -1.59 -13.18 -10.53
N ILE A 114 -2.41 -13.24 -9.47
CA ILE A 114 -2.12 -12.55 -8.21
C ILE A 114 -0.82 -13.10 -7.58
N CYS A 115 -0.57 -14.41 -7.65
CA CYS A 115 0.66 -15.00 -7.14
C CYS A 115 1.89 -14.50 -7.91
N GLU A 116 1.79 -14.42 -9.24
CA GLU A 116 2.86 -13.94 -10.12
C GLU A 116 3.16 -12.44 -9.86
N MET A 117 2.13 -11.61 -9.70
CA MET A 117 2.30 -10.17 -9.43
C MET A 117 2.86 -9.86 -8.05
N LEU A 118 2.44 -10.61 -7.02
CA LEU A 118 2.81 -10.32 -5.63
C LEU A 118 4.04 -11.11 -5.15
N ASP A 119 4.58 -11.99 -5.99
CA ASP A 119 5.60 -12.97 -5.61
C ASP A 119 5.23 -13.68 -4.28
N LYS A 120 4.05 -14.30 -4.29
CA LYS A 120 3.51 -15.05 -3.14
C LYS A 120 2.98 -16.40 -3.57
N SER A 121 3.06 -17.37 -2.66
CA SER A 121 2.52 -18.70 -2.90
C SER A 121 0.98 -18.68 -3.00
N LYS A 122 0.43 -19.63 -3.77
CA LYS A 122 -1.03 -19.83 -3.90
C LYS A 122 -1.70 -20.01 -2.54
N SER A 123 -1.06 -20.75 -1.62
CA SER A 123 -1.59 -20.99 -0.28
C SER A 123 -1.71 -19.71 0.53
N THR A 124 -0.72 -18.82 0.44
CA THR A 124 -0.76 -17.51 1.10
C THR A 124 -1.89 -16.66 0.54
N ILE A 125 -2.00 -16.53 -0.79
CA ILE A 125 -3.05 -15.73 -1.43
C ILE A 125 -4.44 -16.26 -1.08
N TRP A 126 -4.66 -17.58 -1.13
CA TRP A 126 -5.93 -18.18 -0.75
C TRP A 126 -6.28 -17.95 0.73
N THR A 127 -5.32 -18.10 1.63
CA THR A 127 -5.54 -17.90 3.07
C THR A 127 -5.91 -16.46 3.37
N VAL A 128 -5.18 -15.51 2.80
CA VAL A 128 -5.45 -14.08 2.91
C VAL A 128 -6.85 -13.76 2.38
N TYR A 129 -7.18 -14.22 1.16
CA TYR A 129 -8.48 -13.96 0.56
C TYR A 129 -9.63 -14.51 1.40
N LYS A 130 -9.55 -15.77 1.86
CA LYS A 130 -10.59 -16.37 2.72
C LYS A 130 -10.76 -15.61 4.03
N ARG A 131 -9.65 -15.20 4.67
CA ARG A 131 -9.68 -14.43 5.91
C ARG A 131 -10.35 -13.08 5.72
N ALA A 132 -9.99 -12.36 4.65
CA ALA A 132 -10.57 -11.08 4.31
C ALA A 132 -12.08 -11.19 4.02
N ARG A 133 -12.49 -12.21 3.26
CA ARG A 133 -13.91 -12.48 2.97
C ARG A 133 -14.72 -12.86 4.20
N ARG A 134 -14.13 -13.58 5.16
CA ARG A 134 -14.85 -13.93 6.41
C ARG A 134 -15.17 -12.68 7.22
N LYS A 135 -14.18 -11.81 7.40
CA LYS A 135 -14.35 -10.55 8.14
C LYS A 135 -15.36 -9.61 7.47
N GLY A 136 -15.29 -9.45 6.13
CA GLY A 136 -16.24 -8.61 5.40
C GLY A 136 -17.66 -9.18 5.27
N ASN A 137 -17.89 -10.44 5.68
CA ASN A 137 -19.22 -11.06 5.76
C ASN A 137 -19.74 -11.09 7.21
N GLU A 138 -18.96 -10.62 8.20
CA GLU A 138 -19.34 -10.55 9.63
C GLU A 138 -19.81 -9.12 10.04
N GLU A 139 -19.97 -8.23 9.06
CA GLU A 139 -20.64 -6.91 9.15
C GLU A 139 -22.11 -7.00 8.70
#